data_AF-A0A953ET92-F1
#
_entry.id   AF-A0A953ET92-F1
#
_cell.length_a   1.000
_cell.length_b   1.000
_cell.length_c   1.000
_cell.angle_alpha   90.00
_cell.angle_beta   90.00
_cell.angle_gamma   90.00
#
_symmetry.space_group_name_H-M   'P 1'
#
loop_
_entity.id
_entity.type
_entity.pdbx_description
1 polymer ?
#
loop_
_entity_poly.entity_id
_entity_poly.type
_entity_poly.pdbx_seq_one_letter_code
_entity_poly.pdbx_strand_id
1 'polypeptide(L)'
;MTLAAGQQTGGGGATEGNDPPLIPRIISVDDHVVEPAHVWQTWLPEKHRAAGPRIERRGIGSMRHVGGGAYEQTFDPEGPPADCWIFEDLVYIHKRHVAAVGYSRDEMTMTPMTYDEMRPGCYEVKARVEDMLINHVDMSLCFPTFPRFCGQTFTEAKDRDLGLACVRAYNDWMIEEWCGESDGHLIPLCIVPLWDADLAAAEVRRNAERGCHAVCFSEIPPHLGLPSIHSGYWDPFFQACQDTQTTVNMHIGSSSRMPATSPDAPVAVAASLSFNNSMASLTDFLFSGVLVRFPELILAYSEGQIGWLPYILERVDDVWREHRAWGGVKDLIPEPPSTYYFRQVYGCFFRDNHGLESL
;
A
#
# COMPACT_ATOMS: atom_id res chain seq x y z
N MET A 1 -52.85 -21.70 -28.47
CA MET A 1 -53.29 -23.04 -28.91
C MET A 1 -52.05 -23.92 -28.87
N THR A 2 -51.89 -24.94 -28.05
CA THR A 2 -52.84 -25.79 -27.34
C THR A 2 -52.10 -26.42 -26.15
N LEU A 3 -52.79 -26.53 -25.02
CA LEU A 3 -52.39 -27.26 -23.82
C LEU A 3 -52.34 -28.77 -24.08
N ALA A 4 -51.40 -29.47 -23.45
CA ALA A 4 -51.62 -30.84 -23.02
C ALA A 4 -50.83 -31.13 -21.74
N ALA A 5 -51.57 -31.50 -20.70
CA ALA A 5 -51.11 -31.84 -19.37
C ALA A 5 -50.53 -33.27 -19.32
N GLY A 6 -49.56 -33.48 -18.44
CA GLY A 6 -49.09 -34.80 -17.99
C GLY A 6 -48.79 -34.74 -16.49
N GLN A 7 -49.43 -35.62 -15.74
CA GLN A 7 -49.52 -35.64 -14.28
C GLN A 7 -48.20 -35.93 -13.55
N GLN A 8 -48.09 -35.35 -12.35
CA GLN A 8 -47.11 -35.64 -11.32
C GLN A 8 -47.14 -37.10 -10.87
N THR A 9 -45.97 -37.68 -10.64
CA THR A 9 -45.78 -38.70 -9.60
C THR A 9 -44.62 -38.24 -8.71
N GLY A 10 -44.89 -38.14 -7.41
CA GLY A 10 -43.95 -37.67 -6.41
C GLY A 10 -42.90 -38.72 -6.09
N GLY A 11 -41.63 -38.31 -6.16
CA GLY A 11 -40.53 -38.91 -5.44
C GLY A 11 -39.95 -37.82 -4.53
N GLY A 12 -39.95 -38.06 -3.22
CA GLY A 12 -39.38 -37.15 -2.23
C GLY A 12 -37.89 -36.97 -2.46
N GLY A 13 -37.52 -35.87 -3.11
CA GLY A 13 -36.16 -35.35 -3.10
C GLY A 13 -35.93 -34.71 -1.74
N ALA A 14 -34.94 -35.23 -1.01
CA ALA A 14 -34.37 -34.55 0.13
C ALA A 14 -34.07 -33.10 -0.27
N THR A 15 -34.44 -32.17 0.60
CA THR A 15 -34.03 -30.77 0.51
C THR A 15 -32.50 -30.76 0.52
N GLU A 16 -31.88 -30.60 -0.64
CA GLU A 16 -30.49 -30.16 -0.73
C GLU A 16 -30.37 -28.91 0.13
N GLY A 17 -29.61 -29.01 1.21
CA GLY A 17 -29.29 -27.88 2.06
C GLY A 17 -28.66 -26.81 1.19
N ASN A 18 -29.36 -25.69 1.04
CA ASN A 18 -28.82 -24.44 0.51
C ASN A 18 -27.86 -23.85 1.54
N ASP A 19 -26.82 -24.60 1.92
CA ASP A 19 -25.70 -24.00 2.63
C ASP A 19 -25.09 -22.97 1.66
N PRO A 20 -24.94 -21.71 2.08
CA PRO A 20 -24.30 -20.71 1.26
C PRO A 20 -22.91 -21.22 0.84
N PRO A 21 -22.46 -20.92 -0.40
CA PRO A 21 -21.16 -21.38 -0.85
C PRO A 21 -20.09 -20.96 0.15
N LEU A 22 -19.29 -21.93 0.60
CA LEU A 22 -18.18 -21.69 1.51
C LEU A 22 -17.23 -20.69 0.85
N ILE A 23 -17.09 -19.50 1.42
CA ILE A 23 -16.11 -18.51 0.96
C ILE A 23 -14.73 -19.10 1.26
N PRO A 24 -13.86 -19.32 0.25
CA PRO A 24 -12.53 -19.85 0.50
C PRO A 24 -11.73 -18.91 1.38
N ARG A 25 -10.76 -19.45 2.10
CA ARG A 25 -9.74 -18.64 2.77
C ARG A 25 -8.95 -17.86 1.71
N ILE A 26 -8.63 -16.60 2.00
CA ILE A 26 -7.86 -15.73 1.09
C ILE A 26 -6.57 -15.25 1.73
N ILE A 27 -5.59 -14.91 0.89
CA ILE A 27 -4.43 -14.11 1.29
C ILE A 27 -4.72 -12.67 0.88
N SER A 28 -4.74 -11.76 1.85
CA SER A 28 -4.87 -10.34 1.60
C SER A 28 -3.48 -9.73 1.34
N VAL A 29 -3.28 -9.15 0.17
CA VAL A 29 -2.01 -8.51 -0.22
C VAL A 29 -2.02 -6.99 -0.03
N ASP A 30 -3.08 -6.48 0.61
CA ASP A 30 -3.26 -5.06 0.88
C ASP A 30 -4.15 -4.86 2.11
N ASP A 31 -3.47 -4.72 3.24
CA ASP A 31 -4.03 -4.26 4.50
C ASP A 31 -3.14 -3.18 5.08
N HIS A 32 -3.54 -2.58 6.20
CA HIS A 32 -2.74 -1.55 6.88
C HIS A 32 -2.60 -1.88 8.36
N VAL A 33 -1.44 -1.55 8.92
CA VAL A 33 -1.22 -1.55 10.36
C VAL A 33 -1.15 -0.12 10.87
N VAL A 34 -1.87 0.17 11.95
CA VAL A 34 -1.66 1.37 12.74
C VAL A 34 -0.53 1.06 13.71
N GLU A 35 0.62 1.68 13.53
CA GLU A 35 1.79 1.33 14.35
C GLU A 35 1.48 1.57 15.84
N PRO A 36 1.76 0.60 16.73
CA PRO A 36 1.62 0.78 18.16
C PRO A 36 2.43 1.96 18.69
N ALA A 37 1.95 2.58 19.76
CA ALA A 37 2.59 3.76 20.35
C ALA A 37 4.05 3.52 20.78
N HIS A 38 4.44 2.27 21.06
CA HIS A 38 5.78 1.92 21.54
C HIS A 38 6.81 1.70 20.44
N VAL A 39 6.44 1.56 19.16
CA VAL A 39 7.35 1.09 18.09
C VAL A 39 8.71 1.79 18.13
N TRP A 40 8.74 3.11 17.98
CA TRP A 40 10.01 3.85 17.96
C TRP A 40 10.62 4.08 19.34
N GLN A 41 9.85 3.93 20.43
CA GLN A 41 10.41 4.05 21.79
C GLN A 41 11.11 2.75 22.22
N THR A 42 10.69 1.61 21.70
CA THR A 42 11.30 0.29 21.93
C THR A 42 12.46 0.05 20.96
N TRP A 43 12.19 0.20 19.66
CA TRP A 43 13.05 -0.32 18.59
C TRP A 43 14.12 0.66 18.11
N LEU A 44 14.04 1.96 18.45
CA LEU A 44 15.15 2.87 18.18
C LEU A 44 16.35 2.61 19.10
N PRO A 45 17.59 2.78 18.59
CA PRO A 45 18.76 2.90 19.44
C PRO A 45 18.58 4.02 20.47
N GLU A 46 19.10 3.82 21.69
CA GLU A 46 18.92 4.75 22.81
C GLU A 46 19.27 6.20 22.46
N LYS A 47 20.35 6.41 21.70
CA LYS A 47 20.79 7.74 21.23
C LYS A 47 19.73 8.51 20.42
N HIS A 48 18.78 7.80 19.80
CA HIS A 48 17.75 8.38 18.93
C HIS A 48 16.37 8.46 19.58
N ARG A 49 16.08 7.71 20.66
CA ARG A 49 14.73 7.59 21.24
C ARG A 49 14.09 8.92 21.62
N ALA A 50 14.88 9.85 22.18
CA ALA A 50 14.39 11.16 22.58
C ALA A 50 13.94 12.04 21.41
N ALA A 51 14.61 11.91 20.26
CA ALA A 51 14.29 12.67 19.04
C ALA A 51 13.33 11.92 18.10
N GLY A 52 13.19 10.61 18.28
CA GLY A 52 12.38 9.75 17.43
C GLY A 52 10.87 9.92 17.61
N PRO A 53 10.08 9.24 16.76
CA PRO A 53 8.63 9.28 16.84
C PRO A 53 8.10 8.84 18.21
N ARG A 54 7.08 9.56 18.68
CA ARG A 54 6.36 9.22 19.93
C ARG A 54 4.91 9.65 19.83
N ILE A 55 4.06 9.01 20.62
CA ILE A 55 2.66 9.41 20.77
C ILE A 55 2.53 10.45 21.87
N GLU A 56 1.77 11.51 21.60
CA GLU A 56 1.26 12.46 22.59
C GLU A 56 -0.25 12.59 22.43
N ARG A 57 -0.99 12.47 23.53
CA ARG A 57 -2.44 12.74 23.54
C ARG A 57 -2.68 14.24 23.61
N ARG A 58 -3.43 14.79 22.65
CA ARG A 58 -3.71 16.22 22.54
C ARG A 58 -5.19 16.46 22.26
N GLY A 59 -5.72 17.56 22.78
CA GLY A 59 -7.03 18.07 22.37
C GLY A 59 -6.92 18.80 21.02
N ILE A 60 -7.78 18.46 20.07
CA ILE A 60 -7.72 18.96 18.70
C ILE A 60 -8.76 20.06 18.50
N GLY A 61 -8.33 21.26 18.10
CA GLY A 61 -9.23 22.37 17.79
C GLY A 61 -9.80 22.27 16.37
N SER A 62 -8.91 22.20 15.37
CA SER A 62 -9.30 22.04 13.97
C SER A 62 -8.27 21.24 13.20
N MET A 63 -8.70 20.59 12.12
CA MET A 63 -7.84 19.83 11.22
C MET A 63 -8.39 19.91 9.80
N ARG A 64 -7.52 20.20 8.84
CA ARG A 64 -7.86 20.31 7.42
C ARG A 64 -6.75 19.67 6.59
N HIS A 65 -7.12 18.73 5.72
CA HIS A 65 -6.18 18.14 4.76
C HIS A 65 -5.81 19.18 3.69
N VAL A 66 -4.51 19.29 3.39
CA VAL A 66 -3.98 20.24 2.39
C VAL A 66 -3.28 19.56 1.22
N GLY A 67 -3.30 18.22 1.16
CA GLY A 67 -2.72 17.41 0.08
C GLY A 67 -1.58 16.50 0.56
N GLY A 68 -1.42 15.35 -0.09
CA GLY A 68 -0.43 14.34 0.29
C GLY A 68 -0.61 13.89 1.76
N GLY A 69 0.48 13.83 2.52
CA GLY A 69 0.46 13.55 3.95
C GLY A 69 0.24 14.75 4.87
N ALA A 70 0.03 15.96 4.33
CA ALA A 70 0.07 17.21 5.10
C ALA A 70 -1.32 17.70 5.57
N TYR A 71 -1.33 18.30 6.76
CA TYR A 71 -2.52 18.85 7.41
C TYR A 71 -2.24 20.22 8.01
N GLU A 72 -3.20 21.13 7.87
CA GLU A 72 -3.29 22.29 8.75
C GLU A 72 -4.10 21.88 9.99
N GLN A 73 -3.58 22.20 11.17
CA GLN A 73 -4.24 21.83 12.41
C GLN A 73 -3.96 22.81 13.54
N THR A 74 -4.95 22.94 14.43
CA THR A 74 -4.84 23.71 15.67
C THR A 74 -5.14 22.81 16.85
N PHE A 75 -4.57 23.14 18.00
CA PHE A 75 -4.75 22.39 19.25
C PHE A 75 -5.55 23.22 20.24
N ASP A 76 -6.49 22.57 20.90
CA ASP A 76 -7.33 23.14 21.94
C ASP A 76 -7.42 22.10 23.07
N PRO A 77 -6.91 22.37 24.29
CA PRO A 77 -7.00 21.44 25.41
C PRO A 77 -8.42 20.96 25.72
N GLU A 78 -9.44 21.73 25.38
CA GLU A 78 -10.86 21.38 25.57
C GLU A 78 -11.49 20.70 24.34
N GLY A 79 -10.73 20.59 23.24
CA GLY A 79 -11.15 19.91 22.01
C GLY A 79 -11.15 18.38 22.15
N PRO A 80 -11.76 17.65 21.19
CA PRO A 80 -11.75 16.19 21.18
C PRO A 80 -10.31 15.63 21.29
N PRO A 81 -10.08 14.65 22.17
CA PRO A 81 -8.76 14.07 22.35
C PRO A 81 -8.38 13.23 21.12
N ALA A 82 -7.10 13.23 20.77
CA ALA A 82 -6.54 12.32 19.79
C ALA A 82 -5.11 11.94 20.16
N ASP A 83 -4.73 10.73 19.78
CA ASP A 83 -3.34 10.29 19.86
C ASP A 83 -2.61 10.77 18.62
N CYS A 84 -1.53 11.53 18.85
CA CYS A 84 -0.79 12.19 17.80
C CYS A 84 0.64 11.67 17.77
N TRP A 85 1.09 11.18 16.62
CA TRP A 85 2.50 10.95 16.39
C TRP A 85 3.24 12.28 16.26
N ILE A 86 4.30 12.45 17.04
CA ILE A 86 5.20 13.60 17.02
C ILE A 86 6.55 13.15 16.51
N PHE A 87 7.02 13.75 15.42
CA PHE A 87 8.34 13.48 14.85
C PHE A 87 8.89 14.74 14.18
N GLU A 88 10.00 15.28 14.69
CA GLU A 88 10.48 16.61 14.31
C GLU A 88 9.34 17.66 14.37
N ASP A 89 9.03 18.32 13.25
CA ASP A 89 7.93 19.29 13.15
C ASP A 89 6.59 18.63 12.76
N LEU A 90 6.61 17.35 12.38
CA LEU A 90 5.41 16.63 11.98
C LEU A 90 4.58 16.27 13.21
N VAL A 91 3.30 16.60 13.14
CA VAL A 91 2.29 16.08 14.07
C VAL A 91 1.20 15.39 13.26
N TYR A 92 1.23 14.05 13.26
CA TYR A 92 0.22 13.23 12.61
C TYR A 92 -0.86 12.86 13.62
N ILE A 93 -2.06 13.42 13.43
CA ILE A 93 -3.25 13.11 14.24
C ILE A 93 -3.86 11.81 13.72
N HIS A 94 -4.06 10.81 14.57
CA HIS A 94 -4.87 9.62 14.26
C HIS A 94 -6.33 10.00 14.00
N LYS A 95 -6.96 9.34 13.02
CA LYS A 95 -8.27 9.76 12.52
C LYS A 95 -9.14 8.55 12.22
N ARG A 96 -10.46 8.70 12.41
CA ARG A 96 -11.44 7.63 12.22
C ARG A 96 -11.41 6.99 10.83
N HIS A 97 -11.24 7.76 9.76
CA HIS A 97 -11.19 7.18 8.40
C HIS A 97 -10.09 6.12 8.20
N VAL A 98 -9.02 6.12 9.02
CA VAL A 98 -7.93 5.13 8.98
C VAL A 98 -8.36 3.82 9.66
N ALA A 99 -9.14 3.92 10.73
CA ALA A 99 -9.57 2.79 11.57
C ALA A 99 -11.08 2.90 11.86
N ALA A 100 -11.90 2.58 10.85
CA ALA A 100 -13.34 2.82 10.87
C ALA A 100 -14.21 1.58 11.12
N VAL A 101 -13.61 0.44 11.50
CA VAL A 101 -14.37 -0.79 11.75
C VAL A 101 -15.38 -0.54 12.88
N GLY A 102 -16.65 -0.89 12.64
CA GLY A 102 -17.74 -0.69 13.61
C GLY A 102 -18.50 0.63 13.45
N TYR A 103 -18.04 1.55 12.60
CA TYR A 103 -18.76 2.79 12.27
C TYR A 103 -19.60 2.63 11.00
N SER A 104 -20.72 3.36 10.92
CA SER A 104 -21.48 3.46 9.67
C SER A 104 -20.70 4.26 8.62
N ARG A 105 -21.06 4.09 7.34
CA ARG A 105 -20.40 4.85 6.24
C ARG A 105 -20.55 6.36 6.38
N ASP A 106 -21.65 6.82 6.97
CA ASP A 106 -21.90 8.24 7.22
C ASP A 106 -21.01 8.80 8.35
N GLU A 107 -20.47 7.93 9.21
CA GLU A 107 -19.59 8.29 10.33
C GLU A 107 -18.10 8.16 9.98
N MET A 108 -17.77 7.68 8.77
CA MET A 108 -16.39 7.59 8.26
C MET A 108 -15.86 8.97 7.85
N THR A 109 -15.66 9.83 8.83
CA THR A 109 -15.19 11.21 8.66
C THR A 109 -13.74 11.39 9.07
N MET A 110 -13.13 12.53 8.71
CA MET A 110 -11.80 12.95 9.16
C MET A 110 -11.81 13.44 10.61
N THR A 111 -12.41 12.67 11.51
CA THR A 111 -12.52 13.01 12.93
C THR A 111 -11.28 12.51 13.67
N PRO A 112 -10.67 13.32 14.56
CA PRO A 112 -9.59 12.88 15.43
C PRO A 112 -9.99 11.67 16.27
N MET A 113 -9.02 10.82 16.60
CA MET A 113 -9.25 9.53 17.25
C MET A 113 -8.09 9.15 18.17
N THR A 114 -8.40 8.42 19.23
CA THR A 114 -7.44 7.77 20.14
C THR A 114 -7.31 6.28 19.86
N TYR A 115 -6.23 5.63 20.31
CA TYR A 115 -6.10 4.15 20.25
C TYR A 115 -7.24 3.45 21.02
N ASP A 116 -7.78 4.09 22.06
CA ASP A 116 -8.86 3.57 22.90
C ASP A 116 -10.19 3.43 22.12
N GLU A 117 -10.36 4.22 21.06
CA GLU A 117 -11.53 4.17 20.17
C GLU A 117 -11.34 3.24 18.97
N MET A 118 -10.10 2.86 18.66
CA MET A 118 -9.77 1.94 17.57
C MET A 118 -10.07 0.50 17.97
N ARG A 119 -10.50 -0.32 17.01
CA ARG A 119 -10.53 -1.77 17.23
C ARG A 119 -9.10 -2.25 17.49
N PRO A 120 -8.84 -3.06 18.55
CA PRO A 120 -7.49 -3.50 18.88
C PRO A 120 -6.75 -4.18 17.72
N GLY A 121 -7.46 -4.91 16.85
CA GLY A 121 -6.88 -5.53 15.66
C GLY A 121 -6.25 -4.56 14.64
N CYS A 122 -6.41 -3.24 14.81
CA CYS A 122 -5.68 -2.25 14.03
C CYS A 122 -4.19 -2.13 14.44
N TYR A 123 -3.83 -2.49 15.68
CA TYR A 123 -2.48 -2.30 16.24
C TYR A 123 -2.00 -3.45 17.15
N GLU A 124 -2.83 -4.40 17.55
CA GLU A 124 -2.43 -5.56 18.35
C GLU A 124 -2.44 -6.85 17.52
N VAL A 125 -1.33 -7.59 17.51
CA VAL A 125 -1.11 -8.78 16.65
C VAL A 125 -2.17 -9.85 16.87
N LYS A 126 -2.43 -10.25 18.11
CA LYS A 126 -3.40 -11.31 18.42
C LYS A 126 -4.82 -10.94 17.99
N ALA A 127 -5.25 -9.72 18.31
CA ALA A 127 -6.55 -9.21 17.91
C ALA A 127 -6.66 -9.10 16.38
N ARG A 128 -5.57 -8.72 15.69
CA ARG A 128 -5.51 -8.67 14.22
C ARG A 128 -5.74 -10.05 13.61
N VAL A 129 -5.04 -11.07 14.10
CA VAL A 129 -5.18 -12.45 13.60
C VAL A 129 -6.59 -12.97 13.85
N GLU A 130 -7.17 -12.74 15.03
CA GLU A 130 -8.56 -13.09 15.32
C GLU A 130 -9.54 -12.43 14.33
N ASP A 131 -9.38 -11.14 14.07
CA ASP A 131 -10.22 -10.39 13.12
C ASP A 131 -10.08 -10.92 11.68
N MET A 132 -8.86 -11.22 11.25
CA MET A 132 -8.59 -11.81 9.93
C MET A 132 -9.28 -13.17 9.78
N LEU A 133 -9.13 -14.03 10.79
CA LEU A 133 -9.69 -15.38 10.75
C LEU A 133 -11.22 -15.38 10.76
N ILE A 134 -11.86 -14.40 11.40
CA ILE A 134 -13.31 -14.18 11.32
C ILE A 134 -13.72 -13.74 9.90
N ASN A 135 -12.91 -12.92 9.24
CA ASN A 135 -13.16 -12.39 7.90
C ASN A 135 -12.67 -13.31 6.75
N HIS A 136 -12.40 -14.59 7.02
CA HIS A 136 -11.88 -15.55 6.03
C HIS A 136 -10.52 -15.18 5.42
N VAL A 137 -9.75 -14.30 6.06
CA VAL A 137 -8.37 -13.98 5.66
C VAL A 137 -7.42 -14.90 6.44
N ASP A 138 -6.61 -15.67 5.73
CA ASP A 138 -5.65 -16.62 6.30
C ASP A 138 -4.27 -15.99 6.48
N MET A 139 -3.83 -15.20 5.50
CA MET A 139 -2.61 -14.40 5.62
C MET A 139 -2.86 -12.96 5.16
N SER A 140 -2.13 -12.01 5.73
CA SER A 140 -2.27 -10.59 5.40
C SER A 140 -0.91 -9.90 5.34
N LEU A 141 -0.71 -9.08 4.32
CA LEU A 141 0.42 -8.18 4.17
C LEU A 141 -0.03 -6.75 4.50
N CYS A 142 0.61 -6.11 5.48
CA CYS A 142 0.19 -4.79 5.97
C CYS A 142 1.15 -3.67 5.53
N PHE A 143 0.62 -2.66 4.87
CA PHE A 143 1.28 -1.39 4.60
C PHE A 143 1.39 -0.51 5.87
N PRO A 144 2.38 0.40 5.92
CA PRO A 144 2.55 1.33 7.03
C PRO A 144 1.51 2.46 6.99
N THR A 145 1.12 2.95 8.18
CA THR A 145 0.24 4.11 8.33
C THR A 145 1.03 5.39 8.63
N PHE A 146 1.72 5.47 9.78
CA PHE A 146 2.47 6.67 10.17
C PHE A 146 3.73 6.92 9.32
N PRO A 147 4.55 5.91 8.98
CA PRO A 147 5.62 6.04 7.99
C PRO A 147 5.11 6.44 6.60
N ARG A 148 3.78 6.34 6.39
CA ARG A 148 3.05 6.35 5.11
C ARG A 148 3.44 5.15 4.23
N PHE A 149 2.76 5.02 3.10
CA PHE A 149 2.76 3.85 2.22
C PHE A 149 4.14 3.32 1.79
N CYS A 150 5.20 4.13 1.78
CA CYS A 150 6.56 3.68 1.46
C CYS A 150 7.67 4.38 2.27
N GLY A 151 7.37 4.86 3.49
CA GLY A 151 8.39 5.47 4.36
C GLY A 151 8.68 6.94 4.06
N GLN A 152 7.75 7.65 3.43
CA GLN A 152 7.90 9.06 3.07
C GLN A 152 8.12 9.94 4.30
N THR A 153 7.52 9.61 5.45
CA THR A 153 7.73 10.34 6.72
C THR A 153 9.20 10.42 7.10
N PHE A 154 9.98 9.35 6.91
CA PHE A 154 11.42 9.36 7.19
C PHE A 154 12.26 9.88 6.03
N THR A 155 11.72 9.84 4.82
CA THR A 155 12.33 10.49 3.64
C THR A 155 12.29 12.03 3.75
N GLU A 156 11.28 12.57 4.43
CA GLU A 156 11.14 14.00 4.69
C GLU A 156 11.82 14.46 5.99
N ALA A 157 12.41 13.54 6.76
CA ALA A 157 13.15 13.87 7.97
C ALA A 157 14.34 14.81 7.67
N LYS A 158 14.54 15.80 8.54
CA LYS A 158 15.67 16.73 8.47
C LYS A 158 16.98 16.04 8.85
N ASP A 159 16.95 15.18 9.87
CA ASP A 159 18.10 14.37 10.28
C ASP A 159 18.09 13.01 9.56
N ARG A 160 19.05 12.79 8.66
CA ARG A 160 19.19 11.54 7.90
C ARG A 160 19.67 10.36 8.74
N ASP A 161 20.45 10.57 9.81
CA ASP A 161 20.87 9.49 10.71
C ASP A 161 19.66 9.00 11.51
N LEU A 162 18.85 9.94 12.04
CA LEU A 162 17.60 9.63 12.70
C LEU A 162 16.58 8.98 11.75
N GLY A 163 16.40 9.52 10.54
CA GLY A 163 15.51 8.95 9.54
C GLY A 163 15.86 7.51 9.17
N LEU A 164 17.16 7.22 8.97
CA LEU A 164 17.64 5.86 8.73
C LEU A 164 17.40 4.94 9.93
N ALA A 165 17.65 5.42 11.15
CA ALA A 165 17.35 4.67 12.37
C ALA A 165 15.86 4.37 12.50
N CYS A 166 14.97 5.30 12.14
CA CYS A 166 13.53 5.09 12.15
C CYS A 166 13.06 4.06 11.13
N VAL A 167 13.63 4.05 9.92
CA VAL A 167 13.38 3.01 8.91
C VAL A 167 13.77 1.62 9.44
N ARG A 168 14.98 1.51 10.00
CA ARG A 168 15.45 0.24 10.58
C ARG A 168 14.59 -0.22 11.75
N ALA A 169 14.23 0.69 12.66
CA ALA A 169 13.37 0.38 13.80
C ALA A 169 11.98 -0.10 13.37
N TYR A 170 11.39 0.52 12.34
CA TYR A 170 10.12 0.05 11.77
C TYR A 170 10.25 -1.37 11.18
N ASN A 171 11.29 -1.62 10.38
CA ASN A 171 11.51 -2.93 9.77
C ASN A 171 11.82 -4.01 10.83
N ASP A 172 12.54 -3.64 11.89
CA ASP A 172 12.84 -4.55 13.00
C ASP A 172 11.56 -4.93 13.75
N TRP A 173 10.72 -3.94 14.07
CA TRP A 173 9.39 -4.17 14.67
C TRP A 173 8.47 -5.00 13.75
N MET A 174 8.39 -4.66 12.46
CA MET A 174 7.53 -5.33 11.48
C MET A 174 7.85 -6.84 11.42
N ILE A 175 9.14 -7.19 11.39
CA ILE A 175 9.57 -8.59 11.28
C ILE A 175 9.47 -9.31 12.62
N GLU A 176 10.04 -8.76 13.70
CA GLU A 176 10.21 -9.49 14.96
C GLU A 176 8.95 -9.50 15.83
N GLU A 177 8.14 -8.43 15.78
CA GLU A 177 6.98 -8.28 16.66
C GLU A 177 5.68 -8.45 15.87
N TRP A 178 5.42 -7.60 14.88
CA TRP A 178 4.14 -7.63 14.15
C TRP A 178 3.93 -8.96 13.43
N CYS A 179 4.91 -9.39 12.62
CA CYS A 179 4.85 -10.66 11.93
C CYS A 179 5.34 -11.83 12.79
N GLY A 180 6.37 -11.63 13.61
CA GLY A 180 6.98 -12.68 14.43
C GLY A 180 6.03 -13.29 15.47
N GLU A 181 5.08 -12.50 16.00
CA GLU A 181 4.09 -12.97 16.98
C GLU A 181 2.78 -13.47 16.36
N SER A 182 2.70 -13.54 15.02
CA SER A 182 1.46 -13.82 14.28
C SER A 182 1.17 -15.30 14.00
N ASP A 183 2.06 -16.20 14.40
CA ASP A 183 2.02 -17.64 14.05
C ASP A 183 1.94 -17.90 12.53
N GLY A 184 2.58 -17.01 11.74
CA GLY A 184 2.63 -17.11 10.28
C GLY A 184 1.44 -16.50 9.54
N HIS A 185 0.48 -15.88 10.24
CA HIS A 185 -0.66 -15.20 9.60
C HIS A 185 -0.31 -13.83 9.01
N LEU A 186 0.77 -13.18 9.42
CA LEU A 186 1.16 -11.87 8.90
C LEU A 186 2.45 -11.94 8.07
N ILE A 187 2.40 -11.38 6.87
CA ILE A 187 3.50 -11.35 5.89
C ILE A 187 4.25 -10.02 6.04
N PRO A 188 5.57 -10.03 6.31
CA PRO A 188 6.32 -8.80 6.55
C PRO A 188 6.49 -7.99 5.26
N LEU A 189 6.16 -6.70 5.34
CA LEU A 189 6.38 -5.69 4.30
C LEU A 189 7.23 -4.55 4.88
N CYS A 190 8.45 -4.41 4.39
CA CYS A 190 9.41 -3.42 4.90
C CYS A 190 9.42 -2.13 4.07
N ILE A 191 9.94 -1.04 4.66
CA ILE A 191 10.21 0.23 3.96
C ILE A 191 11.72 0.43 3.76
N VAL A 192 12.09 1.35 2.87
CA VAL A 192 13.50 1.67 2.55
C VAL A 192 13.77 3.17 2.66
N PRO A 193 15.03 3.60 2.90
CA PRO A 193 15.41 5.00 2.83
C PRO A 193 15.37 5.49 1.37
N LEU A 194 14.29 6.18 0.97
CA LEU A 194 14.07 6.60 -0.42
C LEU A 194 15.00 7.73 -0.92
N TRP A 195 15.91 8.24 -0.09
CA TRP A 195 16.84 9.29 -0.51
C TRP A 195 18.16 8.75 -1.10
N ASP A 196 18.39 7.44 -1.02
CA ASP A 196 19.64 6.81 -1.46
C ASP A 196 19.39 5.37 -1.94
N ALA A 197 19.61 5.10 -3.23
CA ALA A 197 19.34 3.80 -3.84
C ALA A 197 20.25 2.67 -3.30
N ASP A 198 21.49 2.97 -2.90
CA ASP A 198 22.41 1.99 -2.34
C ASP A 198 22.03 1.66 -0.90
N LEU A 199 21.62 2.65 -0.10
CA LEU A 199 21.05 2.39 1.23
C LEU A 199 19.74 1.60 1.14
N ALA A 200 18.88 1.91 0.16
CA ALA A 200 17.66 1.15 -0.08
C ALA A 200 17.98 -0.31 -0.43
N ALA A 201 18.95 -0.54 -1.33
CA ALA A 201 19.42 -1.86 -1.71
C ALA A 201 20.02 -2.64 -0.52
N ALA A 202 20.78 -1.97 0.35
CA ALA A 202 21.34 -2.59 1.55
C ALA A 202 20.25 -3.01 2.54
N GLU A 203 19.22 -2.18 2.72
CA GLU A 203 18.09 -2.48 3.62
C GLU A 203 17.20 -3.61 3.07
N VAL A 204 17.01 -3.70 1.74
CA VAL A 204 16.37 -4.86 1.10
C VAL A 204 17.13 -6.15 1.43
N ARG A 205 18.44 -6.18 1.21
CA ARG A 205 19.27 -7.37 1.49
C ARG A 205 19.23 -7.75 2.97
N ARG A 206 19.33 -6.77 3.88
CA ARG A 206 19.25 -6.99 5.34
C ARG A 206 17.95 -7.70 5.72
N ASN A 207 16.82 -7.26 5.16
CA ASN A 207 15.51 -7.83 5.52
C ASN A 207 15.23 -9.15 4.80
N ALA A 208 15.76 -9.36 3.60
CA ALA A 208 15.71 -10.65 2.92
C ALA A 208 16.48 -11.75 3.68
N GLU A 209 17.63 -11.44 4.28
CA GLU A 209 18.35 -12.37 5.17
C GLU A 209 17.52 -12.80 6.39
N ARG A 210 16.51 -12.00 6.74
CA ARG A 210 15.56 -12.24 7.84
C ARG A 210 14.23 -12.85 7.37
N GLY A 211 14.13 -13.24 6.08
CA GLY A 211 12.94 -13.87 5.50
C GLY A 211 11.87 -12.90 5.00
N CYS A 212 12.14 -11.60 4.93
CA CYS A 212 11.21 -10.63 4.34
C CYS A 212 11.48 -10.46 2.83
N HIS A 213 10.49 -10.86 2.02
CA HIS A 213 10.54 -10.79 0.56
C HIS A 213 9.51 -9.81 -0.03
N ALA A 214 9.17 -8.76 0.72
CA ALA A 214 8.31 -7.68 0.25
C ALA A 214 8.80 -6.31 0.74
N VAL A 215 8.90 -5.34 -0.17
CA VAL A 215 9.33 -3.98 0.15
C VAL A 215 8.40 -2.93 -0.47
N CYS A 216 8.11 -1.85 0.25
CA CYS A 216 7.38 -0.71 -0.28
C CYS A 216 8.27 0.15 -1.19
N PHE A 217 7.69 0.67 -2.27
CA PHE A 217 8.30 1.71 -3.09
C PHE A 217 7.26 2.73 -3.58
N SER A 218 7.72 3.88 -4.07
CA SER A 218 6.81 4.92 -4.59
C SER A 218 6.39 4.61 -6.03
N GLU A 219 5.11 4.75 -6.34
CA GLU A 219 4.57 4.66 -7.71
C GLU A 219 5.28 5.64 -8.66
N ILE A 220 5.52 6.87 -8.19
CA ILE A 220 6.08 7.97 -9.00
C ILE A 220 7.10 8.75 -8.15
N PRO A 221 8.37 8.27 -8.03
CA PRO A 221 9.39 8.92 -7.21
C PRO A 221 9.60 10.43 -7.49
N PRO A 222 9.51 10.94 -8.74
CA PRO A 222 9.63 12.38 -9.00
C PRO A 222 8.59 13.27 -8.30
N HIS A 223 7.41 12.76 -7.97
CA HIS A 223 6.43 13.51 -7.17
C HIS A 223 6.89 13.74 -5.71
N LEU A 224 7.83 12.93 -5.24
CA LEU A 224 8.51 13.10 -3.95
C LEU A 224 9.81 13.92 -4.07
N GLY A 225 10.13 14.46 -5.25
CA GLY A 225 11.40 15.14 -5.52
C GLY A 225 12.60 14.19 -5.67
N LEU A 226 12.35 12.90 -5.89
CA LEU A 226 13.37 11.87 -6.06
C LEU A 226 13.69 11.60 -7.54
N PRO A 227 14.85 10.99 -7.87
CA PRO A 227 15.17 10.64 -9.26
C PRO A 227 14.11 9.72 -9.89
N SER A 228 13.86 9.87 -11.20
CA SER A 228 12.94 8.97 -11.91
C SER A 228 13.53 7.59 -12.11
N ILE A 229 12.68 6.57 -12.28
CA ILE A 229 13.12 5.20 -12.59
C ILE A 229 13.79 5.09 -13.97
N HIS A 230 13.53 6.04 -14.87
CA HIS A 230 14.18 6.14 -16.18
C HIS A 230 15.66 6.50 -16.13
N SER A 231 16.14 7.06 -15.00
CA SER A 231 17.49 7.60 -14.88
C SER A 231 18.58 6.54 -14.62
N GLY A 232 18.20 5.30 -14.29
CA GLY A 232 19.12 4.27 -13.80
C GLY A 232 19.59 4.46 -12.35
N TYR A 233 19.22 5.55 -11.68
CA TYR A 233 19.57 5.82 -10.29
C TYR A 233 19.13 4.70 -9.34
N TRP A 234 17.97 4.09 -9.62
CA TRP A 234 17.34 3.05 -8.78
C TRP A 234 17.80 1.63 -9.14
N ASP A 235 18.68 1.45 -10.11
CA ASP A 235 19.17 0.13 -10.52
C ASP A 235 19.80 -0.68 -9.36
N PRO A 236 20.55 -0.09 -8.40
CA PRO A 236 21.03 -0.83 -7.22
C PRO A 236 19.91 -1.43 -6.36
N PHE A 237 18.82 -0.67 -6.18
CA PHE A 237 17.63 -1.12 -5.44
C PHE A 237 16.90 -2.24 -6.19
N PHE A 238 16.65 -2.07 -7.50
CA PHE A 238 16.00 -3.11 -8.30
C PHE A 238 16.83 -4.39 -8.42
N GLN A 239 18.16 -4.26 -8.55
CA GLN A 239 19.07 -5.39 -8.53
C GLN A 239 18.97 -6.15 -7.20
N ALA A 240 18.98 -5.43 -6.07
CA ALA A 240 18.83 -6.08 -4.76
C ALA A 240 17.50 -6.82 -4.65
N CYS A 241 16.39 -6.21 -5.05
CA CYS A 241 15.08 -6.85 -5.05
C CYS A 241 15.05 -8.11 -5.91
N GLN A 242 15.67 -8.07 -7.10
CA GLN A 242 15.78 -9.25 -7.96
C GLN A 242 16.63 -10.36 -7.31
N ASP A 243 17.84 -10.03 -6.84
CA ASP A 243 18.79 -10.97 -6.26
C ASP A 243 18.20 -11.71 -5.03
N THR A 244 17.36 -11.01 -4.28
CA THR A 244 16.74 -11.53 -3.05
C THR A 244 15.30 -12.00 -3.24
N GLN A 245 14.79 -11.99 -4.48
CA GLN A 245 13.39 -12.33 -4.80
C GLN A 245 12.38 -11.51 -3.97
N THR A 246 12.72 -10.26 -3.67
CA THR A 246 11.88 -9.33 -2.92
C THR A 246 10.95 -8.59 -3.88
N THR A 247 9.64 -8.74 -3.69
CA THR A 247 8.63 -8.03 -4.47
C THR A 247 8.61 -6.55 -4.13
N VAL A 248 8.60 -5.70 -5.15
CA VAL A 248 8.41 -4.24 -5.01
C VAL A 248 6.91 -3.95 -5.02
N ASN A 249 6.39 -3.56 -3.87
CA ASN A 249 4.98 -3.27 -3.65
C ASN A 249 4.75 -1.75 -3.70
N MET A 250 3.89 -1.31 -4.61
CA MET A 250 3.55 0.10 -4.83
C MET A 250 2.07 0.31 -4.56
N HIS A 251 1.78 1.02 -3.48
CA HIS A 251 0.42 1.34 -3.07
C HIS A 251 -0.02 2.69 -3.63
N ILE A 252 -1.32 2.84 -3.92
CA ILE A 252 -1.87 4.15 -4.34
C ILE A 252 -1.51 5.24 -3.32
N GLY A 253 -1.16 6.42 -3.81
CA GLY A 253 -0.82 7.55 -2.94
C GLY A 253 0.59 7.48 -2.35
N SER A 254 1.37 6.44 -2.65
CA SER A 254 2.78 6.34 -2.27
C SER A 254 3.65 7.47 -2.88
N SER A 255 3.19 8.12 -3.95
CA SER A 255 3.81 9.31 -4.52
C SER A 255 3.45 10.63 -3.81
N SER A 256 2.66 10.59 -2.72
CA SER A 256 2.15 11.75 -1.95
C SER A 256 1.43 12.83 -2.77
N ARG A 257 1.04 12.51 -4.01
CA ARG A 257 0.34 13.42 -4.90
C ARG A 257 -0.81 12.68 -5.58
N MET A 258 -2.03 13.00 -5.20
CA MET A 258 -3.22 12.42 -5.82
C MET A 258 -3.49 13.06 -7.19
N PRO A 259 -4.08 12.31 -8.13
CA PRO A 259 -4.65 12.88 -9.35
C PRO A 259 -5.67 13.96 -9.01
N ALA A 260 -5.58 15.09 -9.70
CA ALA A 260 -6.48 16.22 -9.50
C ALA A 260 -6.98 16.73 -10.85
N THR A 261 -8.22 17.18 -10.89
CA THR A 261 -8.84 17.79 -12.08
C THR A 261 -8.88 19.31 -11.93
N SER A 262 -9.84 19.82 -11.17
CA SER A 262 -10.02 21.26 -10.86
C SER A 262 -9.65 21.54 -9.40
N PRO A 263 -9.14 22.75 -9.07
CA PRO A 263 -8.77 23.10 -7.69
C PRO A 263 -9.92 23.03 -6.66
N ASP A 264 -11.16 23.18 -7.11
CA ASP A 264 -12.38 23.16 -6.31
C ASP A 264 -13.13 21.82 -6.37
N ALA A 265 -12.57 20.81 -7.05
CA ALA A 265 -13.16 19.49 -7.10
C ALA A 265 -13.20 18.86 -5.70
N PRO A 266 -14.30 18.18 -5.33
CA PRO A 266 -14.37 17.49 -4.05
C PRO A 266 -13.37 16.34 -4.01
N VAL A 267 -12.91 15.96 -2.81
CA VAL A 267 -11.95 14.86 -2.58
C VAL A 267 -12.40 13.55 -3.23
N ALA A 268 -13.72 13.32 -3.35
CA ALA A 268 -14.28 12.17 -4.05
C ALA A 268 -13.76 12.03 -5.49
N VAL A 269 -13.51 13.13 -6.21
CA VAL A 269 -12.97 13.07 -7.58
C VAL A 269 -11.54 12.51 -7.57
N ALA A 270 -10.68 13.01 -6.67
CA ALA A 270 -9.33 12.50 -6.53
C ALA A 270 -9.30 11.03 -6.09
N ALA A 271 -10.21 10.63 -5.19
CA ALA A 271 -10.38 9.25 -4.77
C ALA A 271 -10.80 8.33 -5.92
N SER A 272 -11.77 8.75 -6.75
CA SER A 272 -12.21 7.99 -7.94
C SER A 272 -11.13 7.86 -9.02
N LEU A 273 -10.17 8.80 -9.07
CA LEU A 273 -9.09 8.81 -10.05
C LEU A 273 -7.78 8.21 -9.52
N SER A 274 -7.75 7.73 -8.27
CA SER A 274 -6.52 7.29 -7.59
C SER A 274 -5.69 6.27 -8.37
N PHE A 275 -6.35 5.34 -9.07
CA PHE A 275 -5.72 4.35 -9.96
C PHE A 275 -4.84 4.96 -11.07
N ASN A 276 -5.05 6.23 -11.44
CA ASN A 276 -4.28 6.88 -12.50
C ASN A 276 -2.79 6.93 -12.19
N ASN A 277 -2.39 7.05 -10.91
CA ASN A 277 -0.98 7.00 -10.55
C ASN A 277 -0.39 5.61 -10.77
N SER A 278 -1.13 4.55 -10.42
CA SER A 278 -0.72 3.17 -10.69
C SER A 278 -0.61 2.91 -12.19
N MET A 279 -1.56 3.41 -12.98
CA MET A 279 -1.53 3.35 -14.44
C MET A 279 -0.33 4.09 -15.04
N ALA A 280 -0.06 5.32 -14.57
CA ALA A 280 1.09 6.10 -15.00
C ALA A 280 2.41 5.43 -14.62
N SER A 281 2.51 4.93 -13.40
CA SER A 281 3.65 4.17 -12.89
C SER A 281 3.91 2.91 -13.71
N LEU A 282 2.88 2.11 -14.00
CA LEU A 282 3.02 0.92 -14.83
C LEU A 282 3.55 1.29 -16.21
N THR A 283 3.00 2.35 -16.81
CA THR A 283 3.46 2.86 -18.10
C THR A 283 4.95 3.28 -18.05
N ASP A 284 5.40 3.93 -16.97
CA ASP A 284 6.81 4.27 -16.77
C ASP A 284 7.68 3.00 -16.72
N PHE A 285 7.30 1.98 -15.92
CA PHE A 285 8.08 0.73 -15.85
C PHE A 285 8.15 0.02 -17.20
N LEU A 286 7.03 -0.06 -17.92
CA LEU A 286 6.93 -0.69 -19.22
C LEU A 286 7.78 -0.02 -20.31
N PHE A 287 8.09 1.28 -20.18
CA PHE A 287 8.92 2.02 -21.13
C PHE A 287 10.32 2.42 -20.64
N SER A 288 10.64 2.22 -19.36
CA SER A 288 11.94 2.58 -18.76
C SER A 288 13.08 1.60 -19.08
N GLY A 289 12.75 0.42 -19.60
CA GLY A 289 13.70 -0.69 -19.77
C GLY A 289 14.12 -1.35 -18.46
N VAL A 290 13.60 -0.95 -17.30
CA VAL A 290 13.88 -1.59 -16.00
C VAL A 290 13.50 -3.06 -16.07
N LEU A 291 12.28 -3.39 -16.53
CA LEU A 291 11.85 -4.79 -16.65
C LEU A 291 12.68 -5.58 -17.68
N VAL A 292 13.27 -4.91 -18.67
CA VAL A 292 14.18 -5.56 -19.64
C VAL A 292 15.52 -5.92 -18.97
N ARG A 293 16.08 -4.99 -18.17
CA ARG A 293 17.35 -5.19 -17.45
C ARG A 293 17.21 -6.17 -16.28
N PHE A 294 16.05 -6.19 -15.62
CA PHE A 294 15.75 -7.01 -14.46
C PHE A 294 14.60 -8.00 -14.74
N PRO A 295 14.84 -9.09 -15.49
CA PRO A 295 13.80 -10.01 -15.93
C PRO A 295 13.14 -10.85 -14.82
N GLU A 296 13.72 -10.88 -13.62
CA GLU A 296 13.19 -11.61 -12.46
C GLU A 296 12.64 -10.67 -11.37
N LEU A 297 12.72 -9.35 -11.56
CA LEU A 297 12.11 -8.37 -10.65
C LEU A 297 10.58 -8.51 -10.67
N ILE A 298 9.95 -8.63 -9.50
CA ILE A 298 8.50 -8.67 -9.37
C ILE A 298 7.97 -7.32 -8.87
N LEU A 299 6.95 -6.79 -9.56
CA LEU A 299 6.20 -5.61 -9.15
C LEU A 299 4.78 -5.98 -8.74
N ALA A 300 4.26 -5.35 -7.70
CA ALA A 300 2.87 -5.47 -7.28
C ALA A 300 2.25 -4.09 -7.05
N TYR A 301 1.11 -3.82 -7.69
CA TYR A 301 0.31 -2.61 -7.48
C TYR A 301 -0.80 -2.88 -6.47
N SER A 302 -0.74 -2.25 -5.31
CA SER A 302 -1.72 -2.38 -4.21
C SER A 302 -2.76 -1.25 -4.26
N GLU A 303 -4.00 -1.56 -3.93
CA GLU A 303 -5.18 -0.68 -3.96
C GLU A 303 -5.54 -0.05 -5.33
N GLY A 304 -4.77 -0.32 -6.40
CA GLY A 304 -4.89 0.32 -7.71
C GLY A 304 -6.10 -0.12 -8.55
N GLN A 305 -6.87 -1.12 -8.12
CA GLN A 305 -7.87 -1.82 -8.94
C GLN A 305 -7.26 -2.44 -10.21
N ILE A 306 -8.06 -3.17 -10.99
CA ILE A 306 -7.55 -3.95 -12.13
C ILE A 306 -8.28 -3.66 -13.45
N GLY A 307 -9.43 -3.00 -13.44
CA GLY A 307 -10.23 -2.76 -14.66
C GLY A 307 -9.58 -1.86 -15.71
N TRP A 308 -8.58 -1.06 -15.34
CA TRP A 308 -7.80 -0.25 -16.29
C TRP A 308 -6.67 -1.05 -16.99
N LEU A 309 -6.28 -2.21 -16.44
CA LEU A 309 -5.13 -2.98 -16.91
C LEU A 309 -5.29 -3.46 -18.37
N PRO A 310 -6.42 -4.08 -18.79
CA PRO A 310 -6.56 -4.53 -20.17
C PRO A 310 -6.44 -3.38 -21.18
N TYR A 311 -7.05 -2.23 -20.88
CA TYR A 311 -7.00 -1.05 -21.73
C TYR A 311 -5.59 -0.48 -21.87
N ILE A 312 -4.89 -0.29 -20.74
CA ILE A 312 -3.55 0.31 -20.81
C ILE A 312 -2.56 -0.61 -21.54
N LEU A 313 -2.69 -1.94 -21.38
CA LEU A 313 -1.82 -2.92 -22.03
C LEU A 313 -1.99 -2.90 -23.55
N GLU A 314 -3.23 -2.86 -24.04
CA GLU A 314 -3.51 -2.62 -25.46
C GLU A 314 -2.88 -1.30 -25.92
N ARG A 315 -3.08 -0.23 -25.14
CA ARG A 315 -2.63 1.11 -25.49
C ARG A 315 -1.11 1.22 -25.60
N VAL A 316 -0.36 0.65 -24.66
CA VAL A 316 1.13 0.71 -24.68
C VAL A 316 1.71 -0.11 -25.82
N ASP A 317 1.09 -1.25 -26.17
CA ASP A 317 1.50 -2.07 -27.32
C ASP A 317 1.27 -1.33 -28.64
N ASP A 318 0.14 -0.64 -28.77
CA ASP A 318 -0.15 0.21 -29.93
C ASP A 318 0.84 1.37 -30.05
N VAL A 319 1.16 2.06 -28.94
CA VAL A 319 2.21 3.09 -28.93
C VAL A 319 3.55 2.52 -29.36
N TRP A 320 3.93 1.35 -28.84
CA TRP A 320 5.19 0.71 -29.20
C TRP A 320 5.22 0.28 -30.68
N ARG A 321 4.12 -0.28 -31.21
CA ARG A 321 4.07 -0.75 -32.61
C ARG A 321 4.08 0.39 -33.62
N GLU A 322 3.29 1.43 -33.38
CA GLU A 322 3.08 2.52 -34.34
C GLU A 322 4.05 3.69 -34.13
N HIS A 323 4.56 3.88 -32.91
CA HIS A 323 5.23 5.12 -32.52
C HIS A 323 6.61 4.95 -31.85
N ARG A 324 7.16 3.72 -31.72
CA ARG A 324 8.47 3.51 -31.06
C ARG A 324 9.64 4.29 -31.65
N ALA A 325 9.56 4.70 -32.92
CA ALA A 325 10.61 5.47 -33.59
C ALA A 325 10.75 6.90 -33.04
N TRP A 326 9.65 7.66 -32.91
CA TRP A 326 9.72 8.97 -32.25
C TRP A 326 9.66 8.84 -30.73
N GLY A 327 8.95 7.83 -30.23
CA GLY A 327 8.76 7.59 -28.79
C GLY A 327 10.06 7.30 -28.03
N GLY A 328 11.17 7.08 -28.73
CA GLY A 328 12.50 6.94 -28.12
C GLY A 328 12.75 5.60 -27.44
N VAL A 329 11.86 4.61 -27.65
CA VAL A 329 11.88 3.32 -26.92
C VAL A 329 12.31 2.14 -27.80
N LYS A 330 12.53 2.36 -29.10
CA LYS A 330 12.84 1.29 -30.07
C LYS A 330 14.02 0.40 -29.65
N ASP A 331 15.10 1.01 -29.16
CA ASP A 331 16.32 0.28 -28.81
C ASP A 331 16.32 -0.21 -27.35
N LEU A 332 15.38 0.30 -26.54
CA LEU A 332 15.28 0.01 -25.11
C LEU A 332 14.31 -1.13 -24.81
N ILE A 333 13.23 -1.24 -25.59
CA ILE A 333 12.10 -2.14 -25.35
C ILE A 333 12.00 -3.11 -26.55
N PRO A 334 12.64 -4.29 -26.49
CA PRO A 334 12.77 -5.19 -27.64
C PRO A 334 11.49 -5.96 -28.00
N GLU A 335 10.56 -6.10 -27.06
CA GLU A 335 9.28 -6.82 -27.24
C GLU A 335 8.09 -5.89 -26.94
N PRO A 336 6.85 -6.24 -27.34
CA PRO A 336 5.67 -5.49 -26.92
C PRO A 336 5.66 -5.26 -25.41
N PRO A 337 5.41 -4.03 -24.91
CA PRO A 337 5.47 -3.74 -23.49
C PRO A 337 4.60 -4.67 -22.62
N SER A 338 3.44 -5.10 -23.12
CA SER A 338 2.57 -6.06 -22.42
C SER A 338 3.27 -7.38 -22.07
N THR A 339 4.27 -7.82 -22.86
CA THR A 339 5.07 -9.01 -22.55
C THR A 339 5.71 -8.92 -21.16
N TYR A 340 6.20 -7.74 -20.77
CA TYR A 340 6.84 -7.54 -19.48
C TYR A 340 5.84 -7.50 -18.33
N TYR A 341 4.63 -7.00 -18.56
CA TYR A 341 3.53 -7.08 -17.59
C TYR A 341 3.21 -8.55 -17.27
N PHE A 342 2.89 -9.35 -18.28
CA PHE A 342 2.50 -10.76 -18.09
C PHE A 342 3.61 -11.62 -17.49
N ARG A 343 4.87 -11.20 -17.62
CA ARG A 343 6.01 -11.91 -17.05
C ARG A 343 6.17 -11.68 -15.55
N GLN A 344 5.93 -10.46 -15.05
CA GLN A 344 6.46 -10.08 -13.73
C GLN A 344 5.72 -8.94 -12.99
N VAL A 345 4.48 -8.62 -13.39
CA VAL A 345 3.68 -7.58 -12.72
C VAL A 345 2.35 -8.15 -12.21
N TYR A 346 1.98 -7.78 -10.98
CA TYR A 346 0.72 -8.14 -10.34
C TYR A 346 -0.10 -6.90 -10.00
N GLY A 347 -1.43 -7.02 -10.07
CA GLY A 347 -2.38 -6.00 -9.62
C GLY A 347 -3.25 -6.51 -8.47
N CYS A 348 -3.63 -5.61 -7.57
CA CYS A 348 -4.52 -5.86 -6.44
C CYS A 348 -5.84 -5.10 -6.61
N PHE A 349 -6.93 -5.67 -6.10
CA PHE A 349 -8.24 -5.04 -6.04
C PHE A 349 -8.99 -5.53 -4.80
N PHE A 350 -9.96 -4.73 -4.33
CA PHE A 350 -10.88 -5.13 -3.25
C PHE A 350 -12.34 -5.17 -3.71
N ARG A 351 -12.73 -4.31 -4.66
CA ARG A 351 -14.07 -4.28 -5.25
C ARG A 351 -14.01 -3.70 -6.65
N ASP A 352 -13.82 -4.60 -7.62
CA ASP A 352 -13.74 -4.24 -9.03
C ASP A 352 -14.42 -5.30 -9.90
N ASN A 353 -15.75 -5.26 -9.94
CA ASN A 353 -16.54 -6.18 -10.76
C ASN A 353 -16.20 -6.03 -12.24
N HIS A 354 -15.97 -4.79 -12.71
CA HIS A 354 -15.62 -4.54 -14.09
C HIS A 354 -14.27 -5.14 -14.45
N GLY A 355 -13.28 -5.00 -13.56
CA GLY A 355 -11.99 -5.61 -13.72
C GLY A 355 -12.06 -7.12 -13.79
N LEU A 356 -12.80 -7.77 -12.89
CA LEU A 356 -13.02 -9.22 -12.94
C LEU A 356 -13.68 -9.71 -14.24
N GLU A 357 -14.65 -8.95 -14.76
CA GLU A 357 -15.31 -9.25 -16.04
C GLU A 357 -14.41 -9.05 -17.26
N SER A 358 -13.31 -8.30 -17.10
CA SER A 358 -12.40 -7.91 -18.19
C SER A 358 -11.10 -8.72 -18.23
N LEU A 359 -10.91 -9.68 -17.31
CA LEU A 359 -9.74 -10.57 -17.25
C LEU A 359 -9.84 -11.78 -18.19
#